data_AF-A0A3D2TRE0-F1
#
_entry.id   AF-A0A3D2TRE0-F1
#
_cell.length_a   1.000
_cell.length_b   1.000
_cell.length_c   1.000
_cell.angle_alpha   90.00
_cell.angle_beta   90.00
_cell.angle_gamma   90.00
#
_symmetry.space_group_name_H-M   'P 1'
#
loop_
_entity.id
_entity.type
_entity.pdbx_description
1 polymer ?
#
loop_
_entity_poly.entity_id
_entity_poly.type
_entity_poly.pdbx_seq_one_letter_code
_entity_poly.pdbx_strand_id
1 'polypeptide(L)' 'MKKFEIPSIPPTTSKSIRFPNDLIEKVENAISGTTCAFTAFVIEAVRVALENLEEDETDSK' A
#
# COMPACT_ATOMS: atom_id res chain seq x y z
N MET A 1 5.10 29.72 20.12
CA MET A 1 4.03 29.49 19.12
C MET A 1 4.46 28.32 18.25
N LYS A 2 3.63 27.28 18.09
CA LYS A 2 3.95 26.20 17.15
C LYS A 2 3.92 26.79 15.73
N LYS A 3 5.01 26.67 14.99
CA LYS A 3 5.05 27.07 13.57
C LYS A 3 4.09 26.15 12.82
N PHE A 4 3.22 26.74 12.01
CA PHE A 4 2.42 25.98 11.06
C PHE A 4 3.37 25.45 9.99
N GLU A 5 3.54 24.13 9.95
CA GLU A 5 4.25 23.45 8.86
C GLU A 5 3.24 23.07 7.80
N ILE A 6 3.52 23.44 6.55
CA ILE A 6 2.69 23.03 5.42
C ILE A 6 2.82 21.50 5.31
N PRO A 7 1.72 20.74 5.30
CA PRO A 7 1.78 19.30 5.14
C PRO A 7 2.46 18.97 3.81
N SER A 8 3.65 18.36 3.89
CA SER A 8 4.39 17.88 2.72
C SER A 8 3.89 16.48 2.41
N ILE A 9 3.06 16.38 1.36
CA ILE A 9 2.70 15.07 0.82
C ILE A 9 3.94 14.54 0.09
N PRO A 10 4.43 13.34 0.42
CA PRO A 10 5.59 12.78 -0.25
C PRO A 10 5.34 12.65 -1.76
N PRO A 11 6.36 12.85 -2.61
CA PRO A 11 6.20 12.74 -4.06
C PRO A 11 5.83 11.31 -4.46
N THR A 12 4.81 11.16 -5.30
CA THR A 12 4.37 9.85 -5.84
C THR A 12 4.62 9.77 -7.33
N THR A 13 5.05 8.60 -7.81
CA THR A 13 5.20 8.31 -9.25
C THR A 13 4.20 7.24 -9.67
N SER A 14 3.49 7.46 -10.78
CA SER A 14 2.58 6.44 -11.34
C SER A 14 3.38 5.30 -12.00
N LYS A 15 3.01 4.06 -11.68
CA LYS A 15 3.51 2.84 -12.33
C LYS A 15 2.32 2.04 -12.83
N SER A 16 2.37 1.60 -14.09
CA SER A 16 1.32 0.77 -14.70
C SER A 16 1.77 -0.68 -14.71
N ILE A 17 0.96 -1.55 -14.11
CA ILE A 17 1.18 -3.00 -14.05
C ILE A 17 -0.15 -3.73 -14.30
N ARG A 18 -0.08 -4.99 -14.74
CA ARG A 18 -1.28 -5.82 -14.94
C ARG A 18 -1.48 -6.75 -13.75
N PHE A 19 -2.72 -6.84 -13.28
CA PHE A 19 -3.15 -7.84 -12.32
C PHE A 19 -3.91 -8.96 -13.03
N PRO A 20 -3.72 -10.22 -12.66
CA PRO A 20 -4.65 -11.29 -13.00
C PRO A 20 -6.09 -10.94 -12.58
N ASN A 21 -7.07 -11.30 -13.42
CA ASN A 21 -8.48 -10.95 -13.16
C ASN A 21 -9.00 -11.57 -11.86
N ASP A 22 -8.56 -12.78 -11.53
CA ASP A 22 -8.96 -13.45 -10.28
C ASP A 22 -8.46 -12.71 -9.03
N LEU A 23 -7.29 -12.08 -9.11
CA LEU A 23 -6.78 -11.23 -8.03
C LEU A 23 -7.56 -9.92 -7.93
N ILE A 24 -7.94 -9.31 -9.06
CA ILE A 24 -8.78 -8.10 -9.05
C ILE A 24 -10.10 -8.39 -8.33
N GLU A 25 -10.79 -9.47 -8.73
CA GLU A 25 -12.06 -9.87 -8.11
C GLU A 25 -11.93 -10.16 -6.61
N LYS A 26 -10.86 -10.83 -6.19
CA LYS A 26 -10.61 -11.10 -4.77
C LYS A 26 -10.40 -9.82 -3.96
N VAL A 27 -9.63 -8.87 -4.49
CA VAL A 27 -9.38 -7.59 -3.83
C VAL A 27 -10.66 -6.75 -3.77
N GLU A 28 -11.40 -6.65 -4.87
CA GLU A 28 -12.67 -5.90 -4.91
C GLU A 28 -13.70 -6.48 -3.93
N ASN A 29 -13.81 -7.81 -3.84
CA ASN A 29 -14.68 -8.46 -2.86
C ASN A 29 -14.22 -8.18 -1.42
N ALA A 30 -12.91 -8.17 -1.15
CA ALA A 30 -12.36 -7.92 0.18
C ALA A 30 -12.58 -6.47 0.66
N ILE A 31 -12.52 -5.49 -0.26
CA ILE A 31 -12.76 -4.08 0.06
C ILE A 31 -14.23 -3.66 -0.11
N SER A 32 -15.09 -4.57 -0.57
CA SER A 32 -16.53 -4.31 -0.75
C SER A 32 -17.19 -3.92 0.56
N GLY A 33 -17.97 -2.83 0.53
CA GLY A 33 -18.59 -2.26 1.74
C GLY A 33 -17.64 -1.46 2.64
N THR A 34 -16.37 -1.30 2.26
CA THR A 34 -15.40 -0.42 2.94
C THR A 34 -15.22 0.89 2.17
N THR A 35 -14.61 1.88 2.82
CA THR A 35 -14.19 3.13 2.16
C THR A 35 -12.79 3.03 1.52
N CYS A 36 -12.21 1.82 1.44
CA CYS A 36 -10.88 1.60 0.90
C CYS A 36 -10.92 1.49 -0.62
N ALA A 37 -10.11 2.29 -1.31
CA ALA A 37 -9.94 2.17 -2.76
C ALA A 37 -8.94 1.04 -3.09
N PHE A 38 -9.09 0.44 -4.27
CA PHE A 38 -8.16 -0.59 -4.76
C PHE A 38 -6.69 -0.14 -4.71
N THR A 39 -6.40 1.10 -5.10
CA THR A 39 -5.05 1.67 -5.06
C THR A 39 -4.51 1.78 -3.63
N ALA A 40 -5.33 2.18 -2.66
CA ALA A 40 -4.94 2.26 -1.26
C ALA A 40 -4.64 0.86 -0.70
N PHE A 41 -5.48 -0.13 -1.04
CA PHE A 41 -5.26 -1.52 -0.67
C PHE A 41 -3.92 -2.05 -1.23
N VAL A 42 -3.65 -1.83 -2.51
CA VAL A 42 -2.39 -2.29 -3.13
C VAL A 42 -1.17 -1.60 -2.51
N ILE A 43 -1.25 -0.30 -2.24
CA ILE A 43 -0.14 0.43 -1.57
C ILE A 43 0.14 -0.18 -0.20
N GLU A 44 -0.89 -0.43 0.60
CA GLU A 44 -0.75 -1.00 1.94
C GLU A 44 -0.22 -2.44 1.90
N ALA A 45 -0.75 -3.27 1.01
CA ALA A 45 -0.28 -4.64 0.84
C ALA A 45 1.22 -4.69 0.47
N VAL A 46 1.68 -3.76 -0.39
CA VAL A 46 3.10 -3.66 -0.74
C VAL A 46 3.95 -3.17 0.42
N ARG A 47 3.46 -2.23 1.26
CA ARG A 47 4.17 -1.79 2.47
C ARG A 47 4.38 -2.94 3.44
N VAL A 48 3.30 -3.67 3.76
CA VAL A 48 3.36 -4.83 4.65
C VAL A 48 4.26 -5.92 4.09
N ALA A 49 4.20 -6.19 2.79
CA ALA A 49 5.09 -7.17 2.16
C ALA A 49 6.57 -6.77 2.25
N LEU A 50 6.91 -5.49 2.12
CA LEU A 50 8.28 -5.00 2.28
C LEU A 50 8.74 -5.07 3.73
N GLU A 51 7.89 -4.67 4.69
CA GLU A 51 8.19 -4.74 6.13
C GLU A 51 8.47 -6.18 6.57
N ASN A 52 7.64 -7.15 6.14
CA ASN A 52 7.87 -8.57 6.43
C ASN A 52 9.22 -9.07 5.88
N LEU A 53 9.63 -8.62 4.68
CA LEU A 53 10.92 -9.00 4.11
C LEU A 53 12.09 -8.41 4.90
N GLU A 54 11.97 -7.18 5.40
CA GLU A 54 12.98 -6.54 6.25
C GLU A 54 13.08 -7.21 7.63
N GLU A 55 11.95 -7.63 8.20
CA GLU A 55 11.90 -8.42 9.45
C GLU A 55 12.60 -9.78 9.27
N ASP A 56 12.32 -10.51 8.19
CA ASP A 56 12.97 -11.80 7.91
C ASP A 56 14.50 -11.68 7.74
N GLU A 57 14.97 -10.58 7.14
CA GLU A 57 16.41 -10.29 6.98
C GLU A 57 17.12 -9.91 8.28
N THR A 58 16.39 -9.33 9.23
CA THR A 58 16.94 -8.91 10.53
C THR A 58 16.93 -10.01 11.58
N ASP A 59 15.96 -10.93 11.54
CA ASP A 59 15.93 -12.11 12.42
C ASP A 59 16.96 -13.18 11.99
N SER A 60 17.36 -13.19 10.72
CA SER A 60 18.38 -14.10 10.16
C SER A 60 19.84 -13.64 10.37
N LYS A 61 20.08 -12.56 11.13
CA LYS A 61 21.40 -11.90 11.23
C LYS A 61 22.04 -11.94 12.61
#